data_AF-F7XXZ1-F1
#
_entry.id   AF-F7XXZ1-F1
#
_cell.length_a   1.000
_cell.length_b   1.000
_cell.length_c   1.000
_cell.angle_alpha   90.00
_cell.angle_beta   90.00
_cell.angle_gamma   90.00
#
_symmetry.space_group_name_H-M   'P 1'
#
loop_
_entity.id
_entity.type
_entity.pdbx_description
1 polymer ?
#
loop_
_entity_poly.entity_id
_entity_poly.type
_entity_poly.pdbx_seq_one_letter_code
_entity_poly.pdbx_strand_id
1 'polypeptide(L)'
;MYAIRLADLAHQLEAQLHGDGEIIITSIASIGSAQAGQITFLSEKRFREKLSFCQASAVVLTAESLPLCNCASLVVSNPYLTYARMAQLMDTTPKPAEEDIGVGAVVASDAILGQRVAVGANAVVESGVLLGNDVIIGPGCVIGKNTRVGASTRLWANVTVYHDTIIGKRCLIQAGTVIGADGFGYANDCGNWIKIPQMGRVIIGDRVEIGACTTIDRGALDDTIIGNGVIIDNKCHIAHNVIIGDNTAVAGGVIMAGSLTIGSGCMIGGASVINGNITICDQATVTGMSMVMRPITKPGVYSSGIPLQPNKDWRKTATLVMNISAISKRMKAIERKLATIIAAPTTTSRG
;
A
#
# COMPACT_ATOMS: atom_id res chain seq x y z
N MET A 1 -17.92 24.96 3.86
CA MET A 1 -17.85 24.75 2.40
C MET A 1 -16.57 25.42 1.94
N TYR A 2 -15.62 24.65 1.41
CA TYR A 2 -14.35 25.21 0.92
C TYR A 2 -14.60 25.93 -0.40
N ALA A 3 -14.03 27.13 -0.56
CA ALA A 3 -14.08 27.89 -1.80
C ALA A 3 -12.78 28.68 -1.93
N ILE A 4 -12.16 28.62 -3.10
CA ILE A 4 -10.90 29.30 -3.40
C ILE A 4 -10.96 29.88 -4.82
N ARG A 5 -10.36 31.04 -5.04
CA ARG A 5 -10.20 31.57 -6.39
C ARG A 5 -9.16 30.74 -7.15
N LEU A 6 -9.37 30.57 -8.44
CA LEU A 6 -8.46 29.80 -9.28
C LEU A 6 -7.03 30.37 -9.30
N ALA A 7 -6.88 31.70 -9.23
CA ALA A 7 -5.56 32.34 -9.13
C ALA A 7 -4.81 31.98 -7.84
N ASP A 8 -5.50 31.95 -6.69
CA ASP A 8 -4.89 31.59 -5.40
C ASP A 8 -4.50 30.10 -5.39
N LEU A 9 -5.36 29.26 -5.96
CA LEU A 9 -5.09 27.83 -6.12
C LEU A 9 -3.89 27.60 -7.04
N ALA A 10 -3.78 28.34 -8.15
CA ALA A 10 -2.64 28.28 -9.06
C ALA A 10 -1.33 28.64 -8.34
N HIS A 11 -1.35 29.70 -7.51
CA HIS A 11 -0.19 30.12 -6.73
C HIS A 11 0.25 29.04 -5.73
N GLN A 12 -0.69 28.46 -4.96
CA GLN A 12 -0.37 27.40 -3.99
C GLN A 12 0.13 26.10 -4.65
N LEU A 13 -0.28 25.84 -5.90
CA LEU A 13 0.12 24.66 -6.67
C LEU A 13 1.36 24.91 -7.56
N GLU A 14 1.90 26.12 -7.56
CA GLU A 14 2.99 26.55 -8.45
C GLU A 14 2.65 26.28 -9.94
N ALA A 15 1.39 26.51 -10.32
CA ALA A 15 0.87 26.23 -11.65
C ALA A 15 0.71 27.51 -12.48
N GLN A 16 0.95 27.41 -13.79
CA GLN A 16 0.72 28.52 -14.71
C GLN A 16 -0.78 28.61 -15.07
N LEU A 17 -1.42 29.70 -14.69
CA LEU A 17 -2.83 29.96 -14.99
C LEU A 17 -3.02 30.45 -16.44
N HIS A 18 -3.98 29.84 -17.14
CA HIS A 18 -4.52 30.31 -18.42
C HIS A 18 -6.04 30.47 -18.30
N GLY A 19 -6.58 31.64 -18.63
CA GLY A 19 -8.01 31.95 -18.51
C GLY A 19 -8.32 32.87 -17.33
N ASP A 20 -9.57 32.87 -16.87
CA ASP A 20 -10.05 33.74 -15.80
C ASP A 20 -9.64 33.21 -14.41
N GLY A 21 -8.86 34.00 -13.66
CA GLY A 21 -8.39 33.68 -12.31
C GLY A 21 -9.39 34.01 -11.19
N GLU A 22 -10.47 34.71 -11.50
CA GLU A 22 -11.55 35.05 -10.55
C GLU A 22 -12.54 33.88 -10.35
N ILE A 23 -12.47 32.86 -11.20
CA ILE A 23 -13.30 31.65 -11.10
C ILE A 23 -13.18 31.05 -9.70
N ILE A 24 -14.33 30.83 -9.06
CA ILE A 24 -14.42 30.20 -7.75
C ILE A 24 -14.46 28.68 -7.92
N ILE A 25 -13.55 27.99 -7.25
CA ILE A 25 -13.44 26.55 -7.21
C ILE A 25 -13.90 26.05 -5.83
N THR A 26 -14.91 25.20 -5.80
CA THR A 26 -15.56 24.70 -4.58
C THR A 26 -15.29 23.23 -4.30
N SER A 27 -15.05 22.42 -5.33
CA SER A 27 -14.69 21.01 -5.17
C SER A 27 -13.89 20.46 -6.35
N ILE A 28 -13.39 19.24 -6.20
CA ILE A 28 -12.70 18.49 -7.27
C ILE A 28 -13.67 17.44 -7.84
N ALA A 29 -13.61 17.20 -9.15
CA ALA A 29 -14.42 16.16 -9.79
C ALA A 29 -13.67 15.48 -10.94
N SER A 30 -14.15 14.30 -11.35
CA SER A 30 -13.62 13.58 -12.51
C SER A 30 -13.96 14.32 -13.81
N ILE A 31 -13.10 14.20 -14.83
CA ILE A 31 -13.27 14.93 -16.11
C ILE A 31 -14.63 14.67 -16.79
N GLY A 32 -15.23 13.49 -16.57
CA GLY A 32 -16.52 13.12 -17.16
C GLY A 32 -17.75 13.57 -16.37
N SER A 33 -17.58 14.00 -15.12
CA SER A 33 -18.68 14.39 -14.23
C SER A 33 -18.57 15.82 -13.73
N ALA A 34 -17.42 16.47 -13.91
CA ALA A 34 -17.14 17.79 -13.40
C ALA A 34 -18.11 18.83 -13.97
N GLN A 35 -18.61 19.68 -13.09
CA GLN A 35 -19.55 20.76 -13.36
C GLN A 35 -18.92 22.13 -13.09
N ALA A 36 -19.68 23.19 -13.37
CA ALA A 36 -19.30 24.55 -13.00
C ALA A 36 -19.02 24.66 -11.48
N GLY A 37 -17.99 25.41 -11.12
CA GLY A 37 -17.44 25.51 -9.76
C GLY A 37 -16.46 24.39 -9.40
N GLN A 38 -16.30 23.36 -10.24
CA GLN A 38 -15.40 22.25 -9.96
C GLN A 38 -14.14 22.31 -10.83
N ILE A 39 -13.03 21.87 -10.26
CA ILE A 39 -11.76 21.66 -10.97
C ILE A 39 -11.53 20.17 -11.22
N THR A 40 -10.92 19.84 -12.36
CA THR A 40 -10.51 18.46 -12.70
C THR A 40 -9.05 18.43 -13.15
N PHE A 41 -8.55 17.25 -13.51
CA PHE A 41 -7.20 17.11 -14.04
C PHE A 41 -7.15 16.11 -15.20
N LEU A 42 -6.14 16.26 -16.05
CA LEU A 42 -5.84 15.35 -17.15
C LEU A 42 -4.38 14.90 -17.05
N SER A 43 -4.16 13.68 -16.58
CA SER A 43 -2.82 13.06 -16.53
C SER A 43 -2.51 12.19 -17.74
N GLU A 44 -3.50 11.45 -18.27
CA GLU A 44 -3.28 10.47 -19.33
C GLU A 44 -3.65 10.98 -20.72
N LYS A 45 -2.75 10.82 -21.70
CA LYS A 45 -2.96 11.27 -23.08
C LYS A 45 -4.21 10.68 -23.74
N ARG A 46 -4.59 9.44 -23.40
CA ARG A 46 -5.79 8.76 -23.95
C ARG A 46 -7.12 9.44 -23.61
N PHE A 47 -7.15 10.32 -22.61
CA PHE A 47 -8.37 11.04 -22.21
C PHE A 47 -8.44 12.48 -22.74
N ARG A 48 -7.53 12.89 -23.63
CA ARG A 48 -7.52 14.24 -24.22
C ARG A 48 -8.83 14.60 -24.92
N GLU A 49 -9.45 13.64 -25.62
CA GLU A 49 -10.74 13.84 -26.29
C GLU A 49 -11.87 14.21 -25.31
N LYS A 50 -11.73 13.91 -24.01
CA LYS A 50 -12.72 14.29 -23.01
C LYS A 50 -12.69 15.78 -22.67
N LEU A 51 -11.61 16.50 -23.01
CA LEU A 51 -11.51 17.95 -22.75
C LEU A 51 -12.57 18.75 -23.51
N SER A 52 -12.94 18.33 -24.73
CA SER A 52 -13.91 19.07 -25.55
C SER A 52 -15.33 19.06 -24.99
N PHE A 53 -15.67 18.04 -24.19
CA PHE A 53 -16.98 17.89 -23.55
C PHE A 53 -16.95 18.15 -22.04
N CYS A 54 -15.82 18.58 -21.50
CA CYS A 54 -15.66 18.81 -20.07
C CYS A 54 -16.44 20.08 -19.65
N GLN A 55 -17.26 19.94 -18.59
CA GLN A 55 -18.03 21.04 -18.01
C GLN A 55 -17.39 21.61 -16.73
N ALA A 56 -16.14 21.23 -16.43
CA ALA A 56 -15.38 21.78 -15.32
C ALA A 56 -15.10 23.28 -15.53
N SER A 57 -15.09 24.04 -14.44
CA SER A 57 -14.66 25.44 -14.49
C SER A 57 -13.17 25.60 -14.75
N ALA A 58 -12.35 24.61 -14.33
CA ALA A 58 -10.93 24.59 -14.63
C ALA A 58 -10.36 23.16 -14.79
N VAL A 59 -9.24 23.03 -15.50
CA VAL A 59 -8.52 21.76 -15.70
C VAL A 59 -7.02 21.90 -15.39
N VAL A 60 -6.48 21.01 -14.57
CA VAL A 60 -5.03 20.83 -14.40
C VAL A 60 -4.49 19.93 -15.52
N LEU A 61 -3.54 20.41 -16.31
CA LEU A 61 -3.04 19.70 -17.51
C LEU A 61 -1.59 20.04 -17.84
N THR A 62 -1.01 19.32 -18.80
CA THR A 62 0.30 19.64 -19.37
C THR A 62 0.20 20.65 -20.52
N ALA A 63 1.27 21.39 -20.79
CA ALA A 63 1.30 22.39 -21.87
C ALA A 63 0.89 21.81 -23.24
N GLU A 64 1.22 20.54 -23.53
CA GLU A 64 0.81 19.85 -24.76
C GLU A 64 -0.71 19.75 -24.93
N SER A 65 -1.46 19.67 -23.83
CA SER A 65 -2.91 19.50 -23.84
C SER A 65 -3.66 20.83 -23.79
N LEU A 66 -2.96 21.96 -23.55
CA LEU A 66 -3.56 23.28 -23.43
C LEU A 66 -4.36 23.70 -24.69
N PRO A 67 -3.88 23.48 -25.94
CA PRO A 67 -4.64 23.87 -27.13
C PRO A 67 -5.97 23.14 -27.32
N LEU A 68 -6.19 22.04 -26.58
CA LEU A 68 -7.40 21.22 -26.65
C LEU A 68 -8.41 21.58 -25.55
N CYS A 69 -8.06 22.50 -24.65
CA CYS A 69 -8.90 22.86 -23.51
C CYS A 69 -9.71 24.14 -23.81
N ASN A 70 -11.02 24.07 -23.55
CA ASN A 70 -11.96 25.17 -23.81
C ASN A 70 -12.31 25.98 -22.54
N CYS A 71 -11.76 25.62 -21.38
CA CYS A 71 -11.99 26.32 -20.11
C CYS A 71 -10.66 26.74 -19.46
N ALA A 72 -10.74 27.42 -18.31
CA ALA A 72 -9.54 27.85 -17.61
C ALA A 72 -8.63 26.66 -17.26
N SER A 73 -7.33 26.86 -17.33
CA SER A 73 -6.35 25.78 -17.22
C SER A 73 -5.22 26.13 -16.26
N LEU A 74 -4.80 25.14 -15.47
CA LEU A 74 -3.59 25.19 -14.67
C LEU A 74 -2.54 24.28 -15.31
N VAL A 75 -1.53 24.89 -15.93
CA VAL A 75 -0.49 24.17 -16.66
C VAL A 75 0.64 23.79 -15.72
N VAL A 76 0.96 22.49 -15.68
CA VAL A 76 1.99 21.89 -14.82
C VAL A 76 2.75 20.77 -15.55
N SER A 77 3.90 20.37 -15.00
CA SER A 77 4.70 19.26 -15.53
C SER A 77 4.11 17.88 -15.18
N ASN A 78 3.51 17.74 -14.00
CA ASN A 78 2.93 16.49 -13.52
C ASN A 78 1.50 16.70 -12.98
N PRO A 79 0.47 16.59 -13.84
CA PRO A 79 -0.92 16.81 -13.44
C PRO A 79 -1.41 15.89 -12.33
N TYR A 80 -0.91 14.65 -12.25
CA TYR A 80 -1.34 13.69 -11.23
C TYR A 80 -0.80 14.07 -9.83
N LEU A 81 0.46 14.51 -9.75
CA LEU A 81 1.04 15.04 -8.52
C LEU A 81 0.33 16.33 -8.07
N THR A 82 0.06 17.24 -9.02
CA THR A 82 -0.67 18.48 -8.72
C THR A 82 -2.10 18.19 -8.25
N TYR A 83 -2.77 17.19 -8.85
CA TYR A 83 -4.06 16.71 -8.35
C TYR A 83 -3.96 16.24 -6.90
N ALA A 84 -2.95 15.45 -6.53
CA ALA A 84 -2.77 14.98 -5.16
C ALA A 84 -2.62 16.16 -4.16
N ARG A 85 -1.84 17.19 -4.51
CA ARG A 85 -1.70 18.40 -3.69
C ARG A 85 -2.99 19.20 -3.60
N MET A 86 -3.68 19.38 -4.73
CA MET A 86 -4.97 20.06 -4.81
C MET A 86 -6.03 19.35 -3.96
N ALA A 87 -6.07 18.01 -3.98
CA ALA A 87 -6.96 17.20 -3.16
C ALA A 87 -6.71 17.38 -1.67
N GLN A 88 -5.45 17.58 -1.24
CA GLN A 88 -5.12 17.89 0.16
C GLN A 88 -5.58 19.28 0.57
N LEU A 89 -5.44 20.30 -0.30
CA LEU A 89 -5.90 21.66 -0.02
C LEU A 89 -7.42 21.74 0.10
N MET A 90 -8.12 20.93 -0.68
CA MET A 90 -9.58 20.92 -0.77
C MET A 90 -10.22 19.75 0.00
N ASP A 91 -9.48 19.13 0.92
CA ASP A 91 -9.92 17.92 1.60
C ASP A 91 -11.16 18.20 2.48
N THR A 92 -12.27 17.53 2.17
CA THR A 92 -13.52 17.58 2.95
C THR A 92 -13.67 16.39 3.89
N THR A 93 -12.65 15.54 3.98
CA THR A 93 -12.68 14.37 4.86
C THR A 93 -12.80 14.83 6.32
N PRO A 94 -13.79 14.33 7.07
CA PRO A 94 -13.91 14.67 8.49
C PRO A 94 -12.70 14.17 9.26
N LYS A 95 -12.45 14.76 10.42
CA LYS A 95 -11.45 14.21 11.34
C LYS A 95 -11.98 12.91 11.96
N PRO A 96 -11.09 11.97 12.36
CA PRO A 96 -11.53 10.77 13.07
C PRO A 96 -12.26 11.05 14.40
N ALA A 97 -11.92 12.17 15.04
CA ALA A 97 -12.58 12.72 16.22
C ALA A 97 -12.41 14.25 16.22
N GLU A 98 -13.40 14.96 16.77
CA GLU A 98 -13.41 16.44 16.86
C GLU A 98 -13.34 16.97 18.30
N GLU A 99 -13.73 16.14 19.28
CA GLU A 99 -13.70 16.48 20.71
C GLU A 99 -12.32 16.14 21.32
N ASP A 100 -11.89 16.89 22.34
CA ASP A 100 -10.64 16.60 23.07
C ASP A 100 -10.68 15.18 23.67
N ILE A 101 -11.70 14.89 24.49
CA ILE A 101 -11.99 13.56 25.02
C ILE A 101 -13.49 13.32 24.88
N GLY A 102 -13.85 12.38 24.00
CA GLY A 102 -15.21 12.11 23.63
C GLY A 102 -15.97 11.27 24.65
N VAL A 103 -17.30 11.31 24.55
CA VAL A 103 -18.20 10.60 25.47
C VAL A 103 -17.86 9.10 25.59
N GLY A 104 -17.73 8.62 26.82
CA GLY A 104 -17.43 7.22 27.13
C GLY A 104 -15.98 6.79 26.87
N ALA A 105 -15.10 7.69 26.42
CA ALA A 105 -13.68 7.39 26.34
C ALA A 105 -13.08 7.14 27.74
N VAL A 106 -12.24 6.12 27.86
CA VAL A 106 -11.56 5.74 29.09
C VAL A 106 -10.07 5.95 28.91
N VAL A 107 -9.52 6.96 29.58
CA VAL A 107 -8.10 7.30 29.54
C VAL A 107 -7.48 7.07 30.91
N ALA A 108 -6.41 6.28 30.97
CA ALA A 108 -5.69 6.03 32.20
C ALA A 108 -5.12 7.32 32.79
N SER A 109 -5.09 7.43 34.12
CA SER A 109 -4.71 8.67 34.81
C SER A 109 -3.23 9.05 34.66
N ASP A 110 -2.39 8.10 34.27
CA ASP A 110 -0.95 8.27 34.02
C ASP A 110 -0.61 8.40 32.54
N ALA A 111 -1.60 8.37 31.63
CA ALA A 111 -1.38 8.64 30.22
C ALA A 111 -1.00 10.11 29.99
N ILE A 112 -0.04 10.35 29.09
CA ILE A 112 0.44 11.70 28.79
C ILE A 112 -0.05 12.11 27.41
N LEU A 113 -0.84 13.19 27.37
CA LEU A 113 -1.45 13.73 26.17
C LEU A 113 -0.76 15.05 25.82
N GLY A 114 -0.34 15.17 24.55
CA GLY A 114 0.17 16.42 23.99
C GLY A 114 -0.92 17.48 23.80
N GLN A 115 -0.56 18.57 23.10
CA GLN A 115 -1.51 19.63 22.77
C GLN A 115 -2.45 19.23 21.65
N ARG A 116 -3.73 19.64 21.73
CA ARG A 116 -4.75 19.42 20.68
C ARG A 116 -4.92 17.94 20.31
N VAL A 117 -4.82 17.06 21.32
CA VAL A 117 -5.12 15.64 21.17
C VAL A 117 -6.63 15.46 21.23
N ALA A 118 -7.16 14.64 20.33
CA ALA A 118 -8.56 14.26 20.29
C ALA A 118 -8.71 12.75 20.47
N VAL A 119 -9.54 12.32 21.41
CA VAL A 119 -9.84 10.91 21.71
C VAL A 119 -11.32 10.67 21.51
N GLY A 120 -11.71 9.91 20.49
CA GLY A 120 -13.09 9.69 20.10
C GLY A 120 -13.89 8.84 21.11
N ALA A 121 -15.21 8.85 20.94
CA ALA A 121 -16.15 8.17 21.83
C ALA A 121 -15.81 6.69 22.03
N ASN A 122 -15.92 6.23 23.28
CA ASN A 122 -15.64 4.85 23.70
C ASN A 122 -14.23 4.32 23.37
N ALA A 123 -13.27 5.19 23.04
CA ALA A 123 -11.88 4.77 22.89
C ALA A 123 -11.26 4.47 24.28
N VAL A 124 -10.33 3.53 24.32
CA VAL A 124 -9.61 3.13 25.53
C VAL A 124 -8.13 3.45 25.36
N VAL A 125 -7.58 4.27 26.24
CA VAL A 125 -6.16 4.61 26.31
C VAL A 125 -5.60 4.10 27.62
N GLU A 126 -4.74 3.09 27.55
CA GLU A 126 -4.18 2.43 28.73
C GLU A 126 -3.03 3.20 29.41
N SER A 127 -2.60 2.66 30.55
CA SER A 127 -1.53 3.22 31.38
C SER A 127 -0.18 3.30 30.66
N GLY A 128 0.58 4.35 30.97
CA GLY A 128 1.87 4.65 30.36
C GLY A 128 1.84 5.08 28.90
N VAL A 129 0.66 5.25 28.28
CA VAL A 129 0.54 5.69 26.88
C VAL A 129 0.99 7.15 26.72
N LEU A 130 1.71 7.43 25.65
CA LEU A 130 2.14 8.77 25.26
C LEU A 130 1.55 9.15 23.90
N LEU A 131 0.70 10.17 23.87
CA LEU A 131 0.14 10.74 22.64
C LEU A 131 0.80 12.09 22.36
N GLY A 132 1.45 12.23 21.20
CA GLY A 132 2.06 13.48 20.76
C GLY A 132 1.04 14.58 20.43
N ASN A 133 1.54 15.79 20.15
CA ASN A 133 0.68 16.91 19.74
C ASN A 133 -0.13 16.57 18.49
N ASP A 134 -1.37 17.06 18.40
CA ASP A 134 -2.26 16.90 17.24
C ASP A 134 -2.59 15.43 16.89
N VAL A 135 -2.38 14.49 17.82
CA VAL A 135 -2.81 13.10 17.64
C VAL A 135 -4.33 13.00 17.71
N ILE A 136 -4.92 12.23 16.79
CA ILE A 136 -6.35 11.97 16.78
C ILE A 136 -6.59 10.47 16.84
N ILE A 137 -7.26 10.02 17.90
CA ILE A 137 -7.67 8.64 18.10
C ILE A 137 -9.17 8.56 17.82
N GLY A 138 -9.58 7.79 16.81
CA GLY A 138 -10.98 7.63 16.43
C GLY A 138 -11.80 6.84 17.48
N PRO A 139 -13.13 6.81 17.35
CA PRO A 139 -14.01 6.14 18.30
C PRO A 139 -13.77 4.62 18.34
N GLY A 140 -13.94 4.03 19.52
CA GLY A 140 -13.78 2.58 19.73
C GLY A 140 -12.35 2.04 19.56
N CYS A 141 -11.34 2.90 19.41
CA CYS A 141 -9.95 2.46 19.39
C CYS A 141 -9.52 1.91 20.76
N VAL A 142 -8.54 1.01 20.74
CA VAL A 142 -7.86 0.55 21.95
C VAL A 142 -6.36 0.77 21.79
N ILE A 143 -5.76 1.54 22.69
CA ILE A 143 -4.33 1.86 22.72
C ILE A 143 -3.73 1.22 23.99
N GLY A 144 -2.99 0.13 23.81
CA GLY A 144 -2.45 -0.69 24.89
C GLY A 144 -1.30 -0.03 25.65
N LYS A 145 -0.96 -0.61 26.81
CA LYS A 145 0.01 -0.04 27.77
C LYS A 145 1.33 0.39 27.14
N ASN A 146 1.92 1.48 27.63
CA ASN A 146 3.24 2.00 27.23
C ASN A 146 3.39 2.34 25.74
N THR A 147 2.31 2.32 24.96
CA THR A 147 2.34 2.66 23.53
C THR A 147 2.68 4.13 23.34
N ARG A 148 3.45 4.42 22.29
CA ARG A 148 3.84 5.79 21.93
C ARG A 148 3.31 6.12 20.54
N VAL A 149 2.55 7.21 20.43
CA VAL A 149 2.00 7.70 19.16
C VAL A 149 2.55 9.10 18.88
N GLY A 150 3.31 9.25 17.80
CA GLY A 150 3.96 10.49 17.40
C GLY A 150 2.98 11.57 16.95
N ALA A 151 3.46 12.81 16.95
CA ALA A 151 2.64 13.99 16.64
C ALA A 151 1.95 13.93 15.28
N SER A 152 0.74 14.47 15.21
CA SER A 152 -0.11 14.54 14.01
C SER A 152 -0.48 13.19 13.40
N THR A 153 -0.33 12.09 14.16
CA THR A 153 -0.76 10.76 13.74
C THR A 153 -2.26 10.58 14.00
N ARG A 154 -2.96 9.95 13.05
CA ARG A 154 -4.41 9.77 13.07
C ARG A 154 -4.77 8.30 12.96
N LEU A 155 -5.59 7.82 13.89
CA LEU A 155 -6.19 6.48 13.87
C LEU A 155 -7.68 6.65 13.62
N TRP A 156 -8.21 5.96 12.61
CA TRP A 156 -9.65 5.87 12.38
C TRP A 156 -10.32 4.93 13.39
N ALA A 157 -11.64 4.85 13.34
CA ALA A 157 -12.43 4.08 14.29
C ALA A 157 -12.00 2.62 14.39
N ASN A 158 -12.13 2.04 15.59
CA ASN A 158 -11.92 0.60 15.84
C ASN A 158 -10.53 0.09 15.42
N VAL A 159 -9.49 0.89 15.61
CA VAL A 159 -8.09 0.43 15.51
C VAL A 159 -7.65 -0.14 16.85
N THR A 160 -6.96 -1.27 16.84
CA THR A 160 -6.38 -1.89 18.04
C THR A 160 -4.86 -1.85 17.98
N VAL A 161 -4.24 -1.16 18.92
CA VAL A 161 -2.79 -1.11 19.10
C VAL A 161 -2.45 -1.79 20.42
N TYR A 162 -1.66 -2.86 20.36
CA TYR A 162 -1.19 -3.59 21.53
C TYR A 162 -0.06 -2.83 22.26
N HIS A 163 0.26 -3.31 23.46
CA HIS A 163 1.26 -2.73 24.34
C HIS A 163 2.66 -2.55 23.72
N ASP A 164 3.40 -1.58 24.24
CA ASP A 164 4.79 -1.25 23.90
C ASP A 164 5.03 -0.94 22.40
N THR A 165 3.96 -0.70 21.63
CA THR A 165 4.07 -0.32 20.22
C THR A 165 4.56 1.13 20.09
N ILE A 166 5.41 1.40 19.11
CA ILE A 166 5.89 2.75 18.79
C ILE A 166 5.41 3.12 17.39
N ILE A 167 4.69 4.24 17.28
CA ILE A 167 4.21 4.81 16.02
C ILE A 167 4.80 6.21 15.87
N GLY A 168 5.42 6.47 14.72
CA GLY A 168 5.99 7.76 14.38
C GLY A 168 4.96 8.86 14.17
N LYS A 169 5.42 9.94 13.52
CA LYS A 169 4.66 11.18 13.30
C LYS A 169 3.94 11.14 11.96
N ARG A 170 2.80 11.84 11.88
CA ARG A 170 2.01 12.02 10.65
C ARG A 170 1.59 10.71 9.99
N CYS A 171 1.37 9.66 10.79
CA CYS A 171 0.87 8.38 10.28
C CYS A 171 -0.65 8.40 10.15
N LEU A 172 -1.19 7.54 9.29
CA LEU A 172 -2.63 7.36 9.10
C LEU A 172 -2.97 5.87 9.16
N ILE A 173 -3.86 5.48 10.06
CA ILE A 173 -4.23 4.07 10.25
C ILE A 173 -5.74 3.92 10.11
N GLN A 174 -6.16 3.07 9.18
CA GLN A 174 -7.56 2.88 8.82
C GLN A 174 -8.26 1.85 9.71
N ALA A 175 -9.59 1.85 9.67
CA ALA A 175 -10.43 1.12 10.59
C ALA A 175 -10.19 -0.41 10.61
N GLY A 176 -10.34 -1.01 11.80
CA GLY A 176 -10.25 -2.46 12.00
C GLY A 176 -8.84 -3.04 11.93
N THR A 177 -7.81 -2.20 11.80
CA THR A 177 -6.41 -2.62 11.79
C THR A 177 -5.92 -2.98 13.19
N VAL A 178 -5.10 -4.03 13.25
CA VAL A 178 -4.52 -4.56 14.49
C VAL A 178 -3.01 -4.52 14.43
N ILE A 179 -2.38 -3.88 15.42
CA ILE A 179 -0.92 -3.70 15.48
C ILE A 179 -0.41 -4.26 16.80
N GLY A 180 0.58 -5.15 16.73
CA GLY A 180 1.26 -5.74 17.88
C GLY A 180 0.57 -6.97 18.47
N ALA A 181 -0.28 -7.65 17.70
CA ALA A 181 -0.77 -8.98 18.08
C ALA A 181 0.38 -9.99 18.15
N ASP A 182 0.20 -11.09 18.87
CA ASP A 182 1.19 -12.17 18.93
C ASP A 182 1.37 -12.82 17.55
N GLY A 183 2.61 -12.91 17.10
CA GLY A 183 2.97 -13.73 15.95
C GLY A 183 2.80 -15.23 16.19
N PHE A 184 2.94 -16.00 15.11
CA PHE A 184 2.77 -17.46 15.11
C PHE A 184 3.98 -18.23 15.70
N GLY A 185 4.32 -17.96 16.97
CA GLY A 185 5.42 -18.59 17.68
C GLY A 185 4.98 -19.81 18.51
N TYR A 186 5.28 -21.01 18.02
CA TYR A 186 5.01 -22.27 18.72
C TYR A 186 6.17 -23.26 18.57
N ALA A 187 6.52 -23.96 19.64
CA ALA A 187 7.39 -25.13 19.60
C ALA A 187 6.53 -26.42 19.55
N ASN A 188 7.01 -27.47 18.90
CA ASN A 188 6.33 -28.76 18.91
C ASN A 188 6.89 -29.65 20.01
N ASP A 189 6.04 -30.09 20.93
CA ASP A 189 6.33 -31.13 21.90
C ASP A 189 5.43 -32.34 21.64
N CYS A 190 5.97 -33.34 20.94
CA CYS A 190 5.30 -34.60 20.64
C CYS A 190 3.90 -34.43 20.01
N GLY A 191 3.75 -33.49 19.07
CA GLY A 191 2.47 -33.18 18.41
C GLY A 191 1.65 -32.09 19.07
N ASN A 192 2.00 -31.65 20.28
CA ASN A 192 1.37 -30.52 20.96
C ASN A 192 2.12 -29.21 20.65
N TRP A 193 1.37 -28.16 20.30
CA TRP A 193 1.95 -26.83 20.06
C TRP A 193 2.04 -26.04 21.36
N ILE A 194 3.26 -25.80 21.81
CA ILE A 194 3.55 -25.03 23.03
C ILE A 194 3.78 -23.58 22.64
N LYS A 195 2.95 -22.67 23.18
CA LYS A 195 3.02 -21.23 22.89
C LYS A 195 4.37 -20.66 23.32
N ILE A 196 5.01 -19.93 22.41
CA ILE A 196 6.17 -19.09 22.70
C ILE A 196 5.66 -17.66 22.90
N PRO A 197 5.76 -17.08 24.11
CA PRO A 197 5.43 -15.68 24.34
C PRO A 197 6.20 -14.76 23.37
N GLN A 198 5.49 -13.83 22.74
CA GLN A 198 6.07 -12.84 21.84
C GLN A 198 6.35 -11.58 22.65
N MET A 199 7.62 -11.32 22.93
CA MET A 199 8.08 -10.27 23.86
C MET A 199 8.65 -9.05 23.16
N GLY A 200 8.83 -9.13 21.83
CA GLY A 200 9.20 -7.97 21.01
C GLY A 200 8.02 -7.02 20.80
N ARG A 201 8.23 -5.99 19.98
CA ARG A 201 7.24 -4.93 19.75
C ARG A 201 7.05 -4.71 18.25
N VAL A 202 6.30 -3.66 17.93
CA VAL A 202 6.20 -3.10 16.59
C VAL A 202 6.73 -1.66 16.63
N ILE A 203 7.61 -1.32 15.69
CA ILE A 203 8.11 0.03 15.46
C ILE A 203 7.66 0.49 14.07
N ILE A 204 6.86 1.54 14.03
CA ILE A 204 6.40 2.20 12.82
C ILE A 204 7.06 3.58 12.73
N GLY A 205 7.71 3.86 11.60
CA GLY A 205 8.36 5.14 11.30
C GLY A 205 7.38 6.30 11.07
N ASP A 206 7.89 7.40 10.52
CA ASP A 206 7.10 8.59 10.20
C ASP A 206 6.39 8.47 8.85
N ARG A 207 5.23 9.13 8.70
CA ARG A 207 4.47 9.24 7.43
C ARG A 207 4.03 7.89 6.87
N VAL A 208 3.76 6.93 7.74
CA VAL A 208 3.28 5.60 7.34
C VAL A 208 1.76 5.61 7.21
N GLU A 209 1.25 5.03 6.12
CA GLU A 209 -0.19 4.80 5.95
C GLU A 209 -0.50 3.30 5.98
N ILE A 210 -1.48 2.90 6.79
CA ILE A 210 -1.90 1.50 6.93
C ILE A 210 -3.42 1.41 6.66
N GLY A 211 -3.76 0.62 5.65
CA GLY A 211 -5.12 0.35 5.18
C GLY A 211 -5.94 -0.45 6.19
N ALA A 212 -7.23 -0.60 5.89
CA ALA A 212 -8.23 -1.17 6.77
C ALA A 212 -8.04 -2.67 6.95
N CYS A 213 -8.26 -3.14 8.18
CA CYS A 213 -8.14 -4.55 8.57
C CYS A 213 -6.82 -5.21 8.16
N THR A 214 -5.73 -4.45 8.20
CA THR A 214 -4.38 -5.00 8.10
C THR A 214 -3.93 -5.47 9.49
N THR A 215 -3.14 -6.54 9.53
CA THR A 215 -2.56 -7.06 10.78
C THR A 215 -1.04 -6.98 10.72
N ILE A 216 -0.44 -6.44 11.77
CA ILE A 216 1.01 -6.35 11.95
C ILE A 216 1.36 -6.98 13.30
N ASP A 217 1.99 -8.14 13.25
CA ASP A 217 2.35 -8.87 14.47
C ASP A 217 3.60 -8.25 15.12
N ARG A 218 3.66 -8.28 16.46
CA ARG A 218 4.91 -7.95 17.16
C ARG A 218 5.96 -9.01 16.91
N GLY A 219 7.22 -8.62 17.03
CA GLY A 219 8.31 -9.58 16.93
C GLY A 219 8.42 -10.50 18.15
N ALA A 220 9.13 -11.62 17.98
CA ALA A 220 9.26 -12.63 19.03
C ALA A 220 10.13 -12.16 20.22
N LEU A 221 11.27 -11.55 19.91
CA LEU A 221 12.23 -10.97 20.87
C LEU A 221 12.61 -9.56 20.42
N ASP A 222 13.13 -9.47 19.21
CA ASP A 222 13.32 -8.19 18.51
C ASP A 222 12.01 -7.68 17.93
N ASP A 223 12.04 -6.51 17.33
CA ASP A 223 10.85 -5.79 16.86
C ASP A 223 10.49 -6.11 15.39
N THR A 224 9.20 -6.03 15.06
CA THR A 224 8.73 -5.86 13.67
C THR A 224 8.86 -4.38 13.30
N ILE A 225 9.45 -4.07 12.14
CA ILE A 225 9.85 -2.70 11.78
C ILE A 225 9.22 -2.27 10.45
N ILE A 226 8.53 -1.13 10.47
CA ILE A 226 7.98 -0.48 9.29
C ILE A 226 8.70 0.87 9.11
N GLY A 227 9.41 1.01 8.00
CA GLY A 227 10.19 2.20 7.65
C GLY A 227 9.34 3.44 7.39
N ASN A 228 10.00 4.57 7.20
CA ASN A 228 9.34 5.86 6.97
C ASN A 228 8.69 5.91 5.59
N GLY A 229 7.53 6.56 5.48
CA GLY A 229 6.84 6.75 4.20
C GLY A 229 6.31 5.45 3.57
N VAL A 230 6.31 4.35 4.32
CA VAL A 230 5.73 3.08 3.85
C VAL A 230 4.22 3.22 3.74
N ILE A 231 3.65 2.69 2.66
CA ILE A 231 2.20 2.61 2.48
C ILE A 231 1.79 1.14 2.35
N ILE A 232 0.87 0.70 3.21
CA ILE A 232 0.35 -0.66 3.25
C ILE A 232 -1.15 -0.57 3.05
N ASP A 233 -1.66 -1.22 2.01
CA ASP A 233 -3.08 -1.22 1.68
C ASP A 233 -3.86 -2.21 2.56
N ASN A 234 -5.16 -2.34 2.31
CA ASN A 234 -6.11 -3.09 3.11
C ASN A 234 -5.80 -4.60 3.15
N LYS A 235 -6.19 -5.24 4.24
CA LYS A 235 -6.18 -6.71 4.40
C LYS A 235 -4.80 -7.35 4.19
N CYS A 236 -3.72 -6.61 4.46
CA CYS A 236 -2.39 -7.19 4.46
C CYS A 236 -2.12 -7.93 5.77
N HIS A 237 -1.24 -8.92 5.73
CA HIS A 237 -0.70 -9.59 6.91
C HIS A 237 0.82 -9.46 6.93
N ILE A 238 1.33 -8.84 7.99
CA ILE A 238 2.75 -8.65 8.26
C ILE A 238 3.08 -9.44 9.52
N ALA A 239 3.73 -10.59 9.34
CA ALA A 239 4.10 -11.48 10.44
C ALA A 239 5.21 -10.89 11.34
N HIS A 240 5.52 -11.62 12.41
CA HIS A 240 6.54 -11.26 13.38
C HIS A 240 7.94 -11.07 12.76
N ASN A 241 8.68 -10.08 13.26
CA ASN A 241 10.07 -9.77 12.87
C ASN A 241 10.24 -9.37 11.40
N VAL A 242 9.15 -9.03 10.69
CA VAL A 242 9.26 -8.48 9.34
C VAL A 242 9.85 -7.07 9.41
N ILE A 243 10.72 -6.74 8.45
CA ILE A 243 11.31 -5.41 8.27
C ILE A 243 10.94 -4.92 6.88
N ILE A 244 10.32 -3.74 6.79
CA ILE A 244 9.98 -3.07 5.53
C ILE A 244 10.75 -1.75 5.46
N GLY A 245 11.59 -1.58 4.45
CA GLY A 245 12.38 -0.38 4.21
C GLY A 245 11.56 0.83 3.76
N ASP A 246 12.19 2.00 3.84
CA ASP A 246 11.54 3.29 3.61
C ASP A 246 10.90 3.41 2.22
N ASN A 247 9.76 4.09 2.15
CA ASN A 247 9.02 4.40 0.91
C ASN A 247 8.61 3.17 0.08
N THR A 248 8.54 1.99 0.70
CA THR A 248 7.99 0.79 0.06
C THR A 248 6.46 0.82 0.07
N ALA A 249 5.86 0.42 -1.05
CA ALA A 249 4.42 0.30 -1.22
C ALA A 249 3.98 -1.17 -1.25
N VAL A 250 2.97 -1.51 -0.44
CA VAL A 250 2.40 -2.85 -0.32
C VAL A 250 0.91 -2.79 -0.65
N ALA A 251 0.50 -3.40 -1.76
CA ALA A 251 -0.90 -3.39 -2.20
C ALA A 251 -1.76 -4.45 -1.47
N GLY A 252 -3.08 -4.37 -1.63
CA GLY A 252 -4.02 -5.08 -0.78
C GLY A 252 -3.90 -6.61 -0.81
N GLY A 253 -4.17 -7.24 0.33
CA GLY A 253 -4.20 -8.69 0.47
C GLY A 253 -2.82 -9.37 0.42
N VAL A 254 -1.73 -8.63 0.54
CA VAL A 254 -0.37 -9.21 0.59
C VAL A 254 -0.15 -9.94 1.91
N ILE A 255 0.49 -11.12 1.82
CA ILE A 255 0.82 -11.96 2.97
C ILE A 255 2.34 -12.10 3.06
N MET A 256 2.91 -11.67 4.18
CA MET A 256 4.34 -11.74 4.47
C MET A 256 4.58 -12.67 5.67
N ALA A 257 5.36 -13.73 5.46
CA ALA A 257 5.76 -14.61 6.54
C ALA A 257 6.92 -14.04 7.38
N GLY A 258 7.13 -14.61 8.57
CA GLY A 258 8.00 -14.04 9.60
C GLY A 258 9.46 -13.92 9.19
N SER A 259 10.15 -12.93 9.76
CA SER A 259 11.58 -12.64 9.52
C SER A 259 11.93 -12.31 8.05
N LEU A 260 10.96 -11.83 7.27
CA LEU A 260 11.19 -11.26 5.95
C LEU A 260 11.82 -9.86 6.08
N THR A 261 12.81 -9.55 5.24
CA THR A 261 13.32 -8.18 5.07
C THR A 261 13.04 -7.69 3.65
N ILE A 262 12.33 -6.57 3.52
CA ILE A 262 12.12 -5.86 2.25
C ILE A 262 12.90 -4.57 2.28
N GLY A 263 13.66 -4.30 1.22
CA GLY A 263 14.39 -3.06 1.03
C GLY A 263 13.51 -1.82 0.82
N SER A 264 14.15 -0.70 0.53
CA SER A 264 13.51 0.60 0.34
C SER A 264 13.01 0.80 -1.10
N GLY A 265 11.94 1.57 -1.26
CA GLY A 265 11.37 1.92 -2.58
C GLY A 265 10.84 0.73 -3.37
N CYS A 266 10.46 -0.36 -2.69
CA CYS A 266 9.88 -1.53 -3.33
C CYS A 266 8.40 -1.33 -3.65
N MET A 267 7.89 -2.12 -4.61
CA MET A 267 6.46 -2.18 -4.93
C MET A 267 5.98 -3.63 -4.89
N ILE A 268 5.15 -3.97 -3.91
CA ILE A 268 4.60 -5.31 -3.75
C ILE A 268 3.15 -5.33 -4.23
N GLY A 269 2.93 -5.98 -5.37
CA GLY A 269 1.62 -6.08 -6.01
C GLY A 269 0.62 -6.89 -5.20
N GLY A 270 -0.66 -6.57 -5.36
CA GLY A 270 -1.74 -7.09 -4.53
C GLY A 270 -1.84 -8.62 -4.56
N ALA A 271 -2.29 -9.19 -3.45
CA ALA A 271 -2.42 -10.63 -3.24
C ALA A 271 -1.13 -11.45 -3.44
N SER A 272 0.05 -10.81 -3.38
CA SER A 272 1.32 -11.54 -3.40
C SER A 272 1.55 -12.26 -2.06
N VAL A 273 2.19 -13.41 -2.12
CA VAL A 273 2.56 -14.21 -0.95
C VAL A 273 4.08 -14.32 -0.90
N ILE A 274 4.67 -13.88 0.20
CA ILE A 274 6.12 -13.79 0.37
C ILE A 274 6.55 -14.69 1.52
N ASN A 275 7.50 -15.58 1.24
CA ASN A 275 8.05 -16.51 2.22
C ASN A 275 8.84 -15.78 3.32
N GLY A 276 9.03 -16.44 4.46
CA GLY A 276 9.79 -15.91 5.59
C GLY A 276 11.28 -16.16 5.43
N ASN A 277 12.09 -15.53 6.29
CA ASN A 277 13.55 -15.71 6.33
C ASN A 277 14.27 -15.47 4.99
N ILE A 278 13.75 -14.54 4.18
CA ILE A 278 14.39 -14.11 2.94
C ILE A 278 14.54 -12.59 2.92
N THR A 279 15.38 -12.12 2.01
CA THR A 279 15.60 -10.70 1.77
C THR A 279 15.19 -10.33 0.34
N ILE A 280 14.48 -9.22 0.20
CA ILE A 280 14.18 -8.54 -1.07
C ILE A 280 14.98 -7.24 -1.08
N CYS A 281 15.86 -7.05 -2.06
CA CYS A 281 16.66 -5.84 -2.18
C CYS A 281 15.81 -4.60 -2.51
N ASP A 282 16.43 -3.43 -2.39
CA ASP A 282 15.81 -2.15 -2.75
C ASP A 282 15.30 -2.11 -4.20
N GLN A 283 14.26 -1.30 -4.43
CA GLN A 283 13.70 -1.01 -5.76
C GLN A 283 13.25 -2.25 -6.54
N ALA A 284 12.87 -3.32 -5.83
CA ALA A 284 12.23 -4.49 -6.43
C ALA A 284 10.73 -4.23 -6.62
N THR A 285 10.19 -4.68 -7.75
CA THR A 285 8.75 -4.73 -8.00
C THR A 285 8.30 -6.18 -8.12
N VAL A 286 7.33 -6.58 -7.32
CA VAL A 286 6.68 -7.88 -7.38
C VAL A 286 5.28 -7.67 -7.97
N THR A 287 4.96 -8.29 -9.11
CA THR A 287 3.63 -8.10 -9.73
C THR A 287 2.55 -8.82 -8.94
N GLY A 288 1.28 -8.45 -9.16
CA GLY A 288 0.14 -9.04 -8.44
C GLY A 288 0.09 -10.57 -8.48
N MET A 289 -0.39 -11.16 -7.38
CA MET A 289 -0.50 -12.61 -7.16
C MET A 289 0.81 -13.39 -7.32
N SER A 290 1.96 -12.75 -7.05
CA SER A 290 3.24 -13.45 -7.13
C SER A 290 3.56 -14.26 -5.88
N MET A 291 4.15 -15.43 -6.06
CA MET A 291 4.64 -16.30 -4.98
C MET A 291 6.16 -16.17 -4.86
N VAL A 292 6.63 -15.39 -3.89
CA VAL A 292 8.07 -15.13 -3.70
C VAL A 292 8.66 -16.13 -2.71
N MET A 293 9.29 -17.18 -3.26
CA MET A 293 9.82 -18.31 -2.48
C MET A 293 11.32 -18.22 -2.19
N ARG A 294 12.04 -17.28 -2.82
CA ARG A 294 13.50 -17.14 -2.74
C ARG A 294 13.88 -15.66 -2.62
N PRO A 295 15.07 -15.35 -2.06
CA PRO A 295 15.56 -13.99 -2.00
C PRO A 295 15.61 -13.31 -3.38
N ILE A 296 15.34 -12.01 -3.41
CA ILE A 296 15.49 -11.15 -4.59
C ILE A 296 16.70 -10.27 -4.33
N THR A 297 17.78 -10.50 -5.08
CA THR A 297 19.08 -9.84 -4.84
C THR A 297 19.41 -8.76 -5.85
N LYS A 298 18.52 -8.49 -6.81
CA LYS A 298 18.71 -7.46 -7.85
C LYS A 298 17.44 -6.63 -7.99
N PRO A 299 17.54 -5.30 -8.17
CA PRO A 299 16.40 -4.47 -8.53
C PRO A 299 15.79 -4.94 -9.85
N GLY A 300 14.48 -4.71 -10.01
CA GLY A 300 13.76 -5.08 -11.22
C GLY A 300 12.35 -5.60 -10.95
N VAL A 301 11.69 -6.06 -12.01
CA VAL A 301 10.31 -6.55 -11.98
C VAL A 301 10.30 -8.08 -11.97
N TYR A 302 9.57 -8.66 -11.02
CA TYR A 302 9.42 -10.09 -10.81
C TYR A 302 7.95 -10.50 -10.85
N SER A 303 7.67 -11.64 -11.47
CA SER A 303 6.31 -12.13 -11.69
C SER A 303 6.21 -13.64 -11.52
N SER A 304 5.04 -14.13 -11.13
CA SER A 304 4.69 -15.55 -11.19
C SER A 304 3.22 -15.75 -11.51
N GLY A 305 2.84 -17.00 -11.81
CA GLY A 305 1.44 -17.37 -12.08
C GLY A 305 1.15 -17.52 -13.57
N ILE A 306 0.07 -18.24 -13.87
CA ILE A 306 -0.46 -18.42 -15.22
C ILE A 306 -1.74 -17.57 -15.29
N PRO A 307 -1.89 -16.67 -16.29
CA PRO A 307 -3.05 -15.82 -16.39
C PRO A 307 -4.33 -16.61 -16.71
N LEU A 308 -5.47 -15.93 -16.58
CA LEU A 308 -6.78 -16.51 -16.84
C LEU A 308 -6.88 -17.06 -18.28
N GLN A 309 -7.53 -18.23 -18.39
CA GLN A 309 -7.90 -18.85 -19.66
C GLN A 309 -9.37 -19.33 -19.58
N PRO A 310 -10.09 -19.47 -20.70
CA PRO A 310 -11.36 -20.17 -20.72
C PRO A 310 -11.24 -21.56 -20.07
N ASN A 311 -12.22 -21.97 -19.28
CA ASN A 311 -12.10 -23.16 -18.41
C ASN A 311 -11.65 -24.43 -19.15
N LYS A 312 -12.18 -24.67 -20.35
CA LYS A 312 -11.83 -25.83 -21.19
C LYS A 312 -10.34 -25.85 -21.55
N ASP A 313 -9.77 -24.69 -21.84
CA ASP A 313 -8.37 -24.54 -22.22
C ASP A 313 -7.47 -24.60 -20.98
N TRP A 314 -7.89 -23.95 -19.88
CA TRP A 314 -7.19 -24.02 -18.60
C TRP A 314 -7.00 -25.47 -18.12
N ARG A 315 -8.05 -26.30 -18.17
CA ARG A 315 -7.96 -27.72 -17.76
C ARG A 315 -6.94 -28.51 -18.59
N LYS A 316 -6.84 -28.22 -19.89
CA LYS A 316 -5.84 -28.84 -20.78
C LYS A 316 -4.45 -28.37 -20.41
N THR A 317 -4.23 -27.04 -20.28
CA THR A 317 -2.96 -26.44 -19.87
C THR A 317 -2.47 -27.05 -18.56
N ALA A 318 -3.33 -27.10 -17.53
CA ALA A 318 -3.00 -27.66 -16.23
C ALA A 318 -2.56 -29.14 -16.30
N THR A 319 -3.27 -29.96 -17.09
CA THR A 319 -2.91 -31.37 -17.29
C THR A 319 -1.53 -31.53 -17.94
N LEU A 320 -1.20 -30.68 -18.91
CA LEU A 320 0.11 -30.70 -19.58
C LEU A 320 1.23 -30.26 -18.64
N VAL A 321 1.02 -29.22 -17.84
CA VAL A 321 1.98 -28.74 -16.85
C VAL A 321 2.29 -29.83 -15.81
N MET A 322 1.29 -30.52 -15.29
CA MET A 322 1.49 -31.64 -14.35
C MET A 322 2.31 -32.79 -14.97
N ASN A 323 2.24 -32.98 -16.29
CA ASN A 323 2.95 -34.03 -17.02
C ASN A 323 4.24 -33.56 -17.71
N ILE A 324 4.72 -32.35 -17.44
CA ILE A 324 5.86 -31.74 -18.15
C ILE A 324 7.14 -32.57 -18.07
N SER A 325 7.36 -33.27 -16.96
CA SER A 325 8.50 -34.18 -16.78
C SER A 325 8.45 -35.38 -17.76
N ALA A 326 7.27 -35.99 -17.93
CA ALA A 326 7.08 -37.07 -18.89
C ALA A 326 7.25 -36.60 -20.34
N ILE A 327 6.75 -35.40 -20.66
CA ILE A 327 6.93 -34.76 -21.97
C ILE A 327 8.43 -34.51 -22.23
N SER A 328 9.16 -33.94 -21.26
CA SER A 328 10.61 -33.70 -21.38
C SER A 328 11.42 -35.00 -21.56
N LYS A 329 11.08 -36.07 -20.82
CA LYS A 329 11.72 -37.39 -20.98
C LYS A 329 11.50 -37.96 -22.39
N ARG A 330 10.27 -37.84 -22.92
CA ARG A 330 9.94 -38.27 -24.29
C ARG A 330 10.72 -37.46 -25.33
N MET A 331 10.81 -36.14 -25.17
CA MET A 331 11.58 -35.27 -26.07
C MET A 331 13.06 -35.67 -26.11
N LYS A 332 13.71 -35.80 -24.94
CA LYS A 332 15.11 -36.25 -24.83
C LYS A 332 15.35 -37.65 -25.42
N ALA A 333 14.35 -38.52 -25.40
CA ALA A 333 14.45 -39.85 -26.01
C ALA A 333 14.38 -39.76 -27.55
N ILE A 334 13.52 -38.89 -28.08
CA ILE A 334 13.42 -38.61 -29.51
C ILE A 334 14.73 -37.97 -30.02
N GLU A 335 15.23 -36.94 -29.35
CA GLU A 335 16.49 -36.26 -29.72
C GLU A 335 17.68 -37.23 -29.77
N ARG A 336 17.80 -38.12 -28.77
CA ARG A 336 18.85 -39.15 -28.75
C ARG A 336 18.75 -40.11 -29.93
N LYS A 337 17.55 -40.62 -30.23
CA LYS A 337 17.33 -41.51 -31.38
C LYS A 337 17.66 -40.81 -32.70
N LEU A 338 17.24 -39.55 -32.84
CA LEU A 338 17.49 -38.76 -34.04
C LEU A 338 19.00 -38.54 -34.25
N ALA A 339 19.74 -38.20 -33.19
CA ALA A 339 21.19 -38.06 -33.24
C ALA A 339 21.89 -39.36 -33.67
N THR A 340 21.43 -40.52 -33.17
CA THR A 340 21.95 -41.83 -33.60
C THR A 340 21.68 -42.10 -35.08
N ILE A 341 20.48 -41.76 -35.58
CA ILE A 341 20.11 -41.97 -36.99
C ILE A 341 20.94 -41.08 -37.92
N ILE A 342 21.15 -39.81 -37.55
CA ILE A 342 21.91 -38.84 -38.36
C ILE A 342 23.42 -39.16 -38.36
N ALA A 343 23.95 -39.69 -37.26
CA ALA A 343 25.36 -40.08 -37.15
C ALA A 343 25.69 -41.42 -37.82
N ALA A 344 24.69 -42.21 -38.21
CA ALA A 344 24.91 -43.43 -38.97
C ALA A 344 25.43 -43.05 -40.37
N PRO A 345 26.59 -43.59 -40.83
CA PRO A 345 27.08 -43.30 -42.17
C PRO A 345 26.01 -43.74 -43.18
N THR A 346 25.68 -42.89 -44.14
CA THR A 346 24.97 -43.31 -45.34
C THR A 346 25.81 -44.37 -46.03
N THR A 347 25.54 -45.64 -45.75
CA THR A 347 25.99 -46.76 -46.57
C THR A 347 25.27 -46.62 -47.91
N THR A 348 25.85 -45.79 -48.78
CA THR A 348 25.60 -45.87 -50.21
C THR A 348 26.24 -47.19 -50.64
N SER A 349 25.42 -48.23 -50.69
CA SER A 349 25.75 -49.45 -51.43
C SER A 349 25.91 -49.06 -52.90
N ARG A 350 27.14 -48.82 -53.34
CA ARG A 350 27.47 -48.97 -54.76
C ARG A 350 27.42 -50.46 -55.07
N GLY A 351 26.58 -50.81 -56.04
CA GLY A 351 26.46 -52.17 -56.58
C GLY A 351 27.61 -52.56 -57.47
#